data_AF-A0A135VIZ9-F1
#
_entry.id   AF-A0A135VIZ9-F1
#
_cell.length_a   1.000
_cell.length_b   1.000
_cell.length_c   1.000
_cell.angle_alpha   90.00
_cell.angle_beta   90.00
_cell.angle_gamma   90.00
#
_symmetry.space_group_name_H-M   'P 1'
#
loop_
_entity.id
_entity.type
_entity.pdbx_description
1 polymer ?
#
loop_
_entity_poly.entity_id
_entity_poly.type
_entity_poly.pdbx_seq_one_letter_code
_entity_poly.pdbx_strand_id
1 'polypeptide(L)'
;MERLRKLLGREEETEEKTAEEAPVGEAAKEPVHEETAHPEVLEEPVTEEPEVEHEPEPEAEPEPETQPEVEPVEAEPEEAAPIDRGATLPYHSEFTERIKYLFGDPTAVAGLEGPDEFSLEFMAEGERFYVAKEANGEFKYGTGSAPDEDVYIRIANDTVAELLRAATFAYFSRIYIRDYRKPDAGKFVKIELRKDITSMNRRGYARIPLLKLLIGQAR
;
A
#
# COMPACT_ATOMS: atom_id res chain seq x y z
N MET A 1 -34.47 9.67 -55.29
CA MET A 1 -33.05 9.98 -55.55
C MET A 1 -32.91 11.34 -56.29
N GLU A 2 -33.87 12.25 -56.17
CA GLU A 2 -33.93 13.28 -55.09
C GLU A 2 -32.62 14.04 -54.92
N ARG A 3 -32.39 14.89 -55.91
CA ARG A 3 -31.62 16.12 -55.84
C ARG A 3 -32.30 17.08 -54.86
N LEU A 4 -31.85 17.11 -53.60
CA LEU A 4 -32.24 18.13 -52.61
C LEU A 4 -31.01 18.66 -51.84
N ARG A 5 -29.90 18.85 -52.55
CA ARG A 5 -28.82 19.78 -52.16
C ARG A 5 -29.09 21.16 -52.75
N LYS A 6 -30.09 21.88 -52.25
CA LYS A 6 -30.29 23.32 -52.53
C LYS A 6 -31.45 23.89 -51.71
N LEU A 7 -31.21 24.21 -50.44
CA LEU A 7 -32.03 25.17 -49.69
C LEU A 7 -31.19 25.68 -48.51
N LEU A 8 -30.78 26.95 -48.63
CA LEU A 8 -30.29 27.86 -47.58
C LEU A 8 -28.83 27.61 -47.12
N GLY A 9 -27.77 28.30 -47.57
CA GLY A 9 -27.68 29.51 -48.38
C GLY A 9 -27.98 30.79 -47.59
N ARG A 10 -27.12 31.20 -46.64
CA ARG A 10 -26.77 32.62 -46.41
C ARG A 10 -25.59 32.78 -45.44
N GLU A 11 -24.52 33.37 -45.94
CA GLU A 11 -23.41 34.00 -45.22
C GLU A 11 -23.88 35.32 -44.60
N GLU A 12 -23.36 35.70 -43.43
CA GLU A 12 -23.12 37.10 -43.06
C GLU A 12 -22.17 37.14 -41.84
N GLU A 13 -20.95 37.61 -42.08
CA GLU A 13 -20.00 38.11 -41.08
C GLU A 13 -20.57 39.37 -40.40
N THR A 14 -20.16 39.62 -39.16
CA THR A 14 -19.97 41.00 -38.68
C THR A 14 -18.96 41.01 -37.53
N GLU A 15 -17.87 41.73 -37.77
CA GLU A 15 -16.80 42.06 -36.85
C GLU A 15 -17.23 43.10 -35.79
N GLU A 16 -16.32 43.29 -34.84
CA GLU A 16 -15.92 44.55 -34.17
C GLU A 16 -16.31 44.78 -32.68
N LYS A 17 -15.22 44.81 -31.87
CA LYS A 17 -14.81 45.90 -30.94
C LYS A 17 -15.66 46.15 -29.67
N THR A 18 -15.16 46.48 -28.46
CA THR A 18 -13.88 47.01 -27.96
C THR A 18 -13.87 46.93 -26.41
N ALA A 19 -12.67 46.73 -25.83
CA ALA A 19 -12.06 47.36 -24.63
C ALA A 19 -12.75 47.49 -23.25
N GLU A 20 -11.82 47.62 -22.26
CA GLU A 20 -11.94 48.29 -20.94
C GLU A 20 -12.60 47.44 -19.84
N GLU A 21 -12.11 47.31 -18.61
CA GLU A 21 -11.01 47.93 -17.85
C GLU A 21 -10.82 47.07 -16.58
N ALA A 22 -9.61 47.04 -16.00
CA ALA A 22 -9.43 46.63 -14.61
C ALA A 22 -9.92 47.74 -13.66
N PRO A 23 -10.17 47.46 -12.37
CA PRO A 23 -9.15 47.94 -11.43
C PRO A 23 -8.86 47.06 -10.21
N VAL A 24 -7.57 47.13 -9.88
CA VAL A 24 -6.84 47.08 -8.59
C VAL A 24 -7.65 47.29 -7.30
N GLY A 25 -7.29 46.51 -6.26
CA GLY A 25 -7.43 46.83 -4.83
C GLY A 25 -6.88 45.65 -4.01
N GLU A 26 -5.60 45.63 -3.60
CA GLU A 26 -4.95 46.40 -2.52
C GLU A 26 -5.21 45.85 -1.09
N ALA A 27 -4.09 45.70 -0.37
CA ALA A 27 -3.91 45.62 1.08
C ALA A 27 -4.27 44.32 1.85
N ALA A 28 -3.24 43.51 2.04
CA ALA A 28 -2.61 43.21 3.34
C ALA A 28 -3.45 43.39 4.63
N LYS A 29 -3.49 42.33 5.45
CA LYS A 29 -3.15 42.39 6.88
C LYS A 29 -3.10 40.98 7.48
N GLU A 30 -1.89 40.44 7.58
CA GLU A 30 -1.52 39.57 8.69
C GLU A 30 -1.51 40.42 9.98
N PRO A 31 -2.03 39.91 11.11
CA PRO A 31 -1.59 40.38 12.41
C PRO A 31 -0.37 39.59 12.88
N VAL A 32 0.57 40.39 13.38
CA VAL A 32 1.90 40.09 13.90
C VAL A 32 1.83 40.07 15.44
N HIS A 33 2.70 39.25 16.06
CA HIS A 33 3.27 39.28 17.43
C HIS A 33 2.37 39.35 18.69
N GLU A 34 2.67 38.49 19.67
CA GLU A 34 3.29 38.81 20.98
C GLU A 34 3.25 37.51 21.83
N GLU A 35 4.37 36.91 22.20
CA GLU A 35 5.29 37.27 23.29
C GLU A 35 4.87 36.67 24.65
N THR A 36 5.87 36.11 25.35
CA THR A 36 5.93 35.80 26.79
C THR A 36 5.05 34.65 27.32
N ALA A 37 5.48 33.77 28.23
CA ALA A 37 6.65 33.75 29.11
C ALA A 37 6.93 32.30 29.57
N HIS A 38 8.21 32.02 29.85
CA HIS A 38 8.66 31.00 30.80
C HIS A 38 8.10 31.28 32.21
N PRO A 39 7.93 30.26 33.05
CA PRO A 39 8.97 29.92 34.03
C PRO A 39 9.36 28.43 33.98
N GLU A 40 10.63 28.03 34.13
CA GLU A 40 11.31 27.90 35.44
C GLU A 40 10.53 26.89 36.31
N VAL A 41 11.00 25.68 36.57
CA VAL A 41 12.03 25.35 37.57
C VAL A 41 12.10 23.80 37.63
N LEU A 42 13.33 23.28 37.72
CA LEU A 42 13.85 22.12 38.48
C LEU A 42 12.82 21.09 38.97
N GLU A 43 13.04 19.78 38.85
CA GLU A 43 14.09 19.03 39.55
C GLU A 43 14.40 17.71 38.84
N GLU A 44 15.67 17.51 38.48
CA GLU A 44 16.28 16.18 38.52
C GLU A 44 16.50 15.81 39.99
N PRO A 45 16.41 14.53 40.34
CA PRO A 45 17.58 14.00 41.03
C PRO A 45 18.14 12.76 40.34
N VAL A 46 19.34 12.96 39.81
CA VAL A 46 20.41 11.96 39.75
C VAL A 46 20.46 11.22 41.09
N THR A 47 20.47 9.89 41.05
CA THR A 47 21.01 9.09 42.14
C THR A 47 22.02 8.13 41.51
N GLU A 48 23.26 8.59 41.47
CA GLU A 48 24.45 7.77 41.30
C GLU A 48 24.86 7.18 42.65
N GLU A 49 25.21 5.89 42.61
CA GLU A 49 26.26 5.23 43.41
C GLU A 49 25.98 4.86 44.90
N PRO A 50 26.55 3.73 45.39
CA PRO A 50 27.90 3.24 45.06
C PRO A 50 28.07 1.77 44.67
N GLU A 51 29.13 1.58 43.88
CA GLU A 51 29.92 0.36 43.75
C GLU A 51 30.18 -0.29 45.12
N VAL A 52 30.02 -1.62 45.16
CA VAL A 52 30.68 -2.43 46.18
C VAL A 52 31.48 -3.49 45.42
N GLU A 53 32.78 -3.22 45.31
CA GLU A 53 33.82 -4.22 45.07
C GLU A 53 33.65 -5.38 46.05
N HIS A 54 33.53 -6.59 45.53
CA HIS A 54 33.84 -7.81 46.27
C HIS A 54 34.44 -8.84 45.31
N GLU A 55 35.76 -8.80 45.19
CA GLU A 55 36.60 -9.99 45.02
C GLU A 55 37.30 -10.24 46.38
N PRO A 56 37.48 -11.49 46.83
CA PRO A 56 38.40 -12.42 46.16
C PRO A 56 37.97 -13.91 46.06
N GLU A 57 38.56 -14.53 45.04
CA GLU A 57 38.92 -15.94 44.73
C GLU A 57 39.07 -16.97 45.88
N PRO A 58 39.35 -18.27 45.62
CA PRO A 58 38.82 -19.24 44.63
C PRO A 58 38.51 -20.62 45.30
N GLU A 59 38.39 -21.68 44.50
CA GLU A 59 38.33 -23.12 44.86
C GLU A 59 36.96 -23.73 45.22
N ALA A 60 36.32 -24.30 44.20
CA ALA A 60 36.10 -25.75 44.16
C ALA A 60 35.72 -26.14 42.73
N GLU A 61 36.63 -26.82 42.03
CA GLU A 61 36.33 -27.54 40.80
C GLU A 61 35.20 -28.55 41.07
N PRO A 62 34.06 -28.52 40.36
CA PRO A 62 33.19 -29.67 40.31
C PRO A 62 33.82 -30.73 39.39
N GLU A 63 34.02 -31.92 39.93
CA GLU A 63 34.33 -33.14 39.18
C GLU A 63 33.37 -33.27 37.99
N PRO A 64 33.86 -33.63 36.78
CA PRO A 64 32.96 -33.83 35.65
C PRO A 64 32.10 -35.07 35.92
N GLU A 65 30.82 -34.84 36.19
CA GLU A 65 29.79 -35.86 36.08
C GLU A 65 29.88 -36.49 34.68
N THR A 66 30.04 -37.80 34.67
CA THR A 66 30.10 -38.63 33.47
C THR A 66 28.81 -38.44 32.69
N GLN A 67 28.87 -37.68 31.59
CA GLN A 67 27.78 -37.60 30.63
C GLN A 67 27.52 -39.02 30.08
N PRO A 68 26.26 -39.50 30.01
CA PRO A 68 25.97 -40.62 29.13
C PRO A 68 26.27 -40.14 27.70
N GLU A 69 27.12 -40.90 27.02
CA GLU A 69 27.44 -40.77 25.60
C GLU A 69 26.13 -40.91 24.81
N VAL A 70 25.51 -39.79 24.47
CA VAL A 70 24.38 -39.76 23.53
C VAL A 70 25.01 -39.85 22.16
N GLU A 71 24.88 -41.01 21.52
CA GLU A 71 25.23 -41.20 20.12
C GLU A 71 24.67 -40.04 19.28
N PRO A 72 25.43 -39.46 18.34
CA PRO A 72 24.88 -38.49 17.42
C PRO A 72 23.85 -39.22 16.56
N VAL A 73 22.56 -39.02 16.87
CA VAL A 73 21.49 -39.33 15.93
C VAL A 73 21.79 -38.48 14.72
N GLU A 74 22.27 -39.12 13.64
CA GLU A 74 22.28 -38.55 12.30
C GLU A 74 20.92 -37.90 12.10
N ALA A 75 20.91 -36.56 12.05
CA ALA A 75 19.73 -35.84 11.64
C ALA A 75 19.46 -36.27 10.20
N GLU A 76 18.52 -37.20 10.04
CA GLU A 76 17.85 -37.39 8.76
C GLU A 76 17.46 -36.00 8.27
N PRO A 77 17.76 -35.64 7.01
CA PRO A 77 17.29 -34.39 6.48
C PRO A 77 15.77 -34.40 6.64
N GLU A 78 15.24 -33.48 7.46
CA GLU A 78 13.81 -33.20 7.49
C GLU A 78 13.40 -33.01 6.04
N GLU A 79 12.71 -34.00 5.49
CA GLU A 79 12.15 -33.94 4.16
C GLU A 79 11.17 -32.77 4.22
N ALA A 80 11.64 -31.62 3.72
CA ALA A 80 10.88 -30.38 3.75
C ALA A 80 9.51 -30.71 3.17
N ALA A 81 8.48 -30.66 4.03
CA ALA A 81 7.13 -30.99 3.66
C ALA A 81 6.83 -30.32 2.32
N PRO A 82 6.23 -31.03 1.34
CA PRO A 82 6.02 -30.50 0.01
C PRO A 82 5.34 -29.14 0.18
N ILE A 83 6.09 -28.07 -0.09
CA ILE A 83 5.54 -26.72 -0.10
C ILE A 83 4.41 -26.84 -1.10
N ASP A 84 3.18 -26.68 -0.61
CA ASP A 84 1.99 -26.60 -1.45
C ASP A 84 2.32 -25.55 -2.51
N ARG A 85 2.70 -26.02 -3.71
CA ARG A 85 3.13 -25.19 -4.81
C ARG A 85 1.84 -24.64 -5.37
N GLY A 86 1.24 -23.70 -4.63
CA GLY A 86 0.03 -23.02 -5.02
C GLY A 86 0.17 -22.52 -6.46
N ALA A 87 -0.97 -22.23 -7.09
CA ALA A 87 -1.02 -21.81 -8.49
C ALA A 87 0.11 -20.82 -8.81
N THR A 88 0.95 -21.21 -9.79
CA THR A 88 2.09 -20.39 -10.20
C THR A 88 1.56 -19.16 -10.91
N LEU A 89 2.02 -17.98 -10.51
CA LEU A 89 1.67 -16.73 -11.16
C LEU A 89 2.54 -16.56 -12.42
N PRO A 90 1.94 -16.21 -13.57
CA PRO A 90 2.71 -15.91 -14.77
C PRO A 90 3.60 -14.70 -14.57
N TYR A 91 4.67 -14.64 -15.36
CA TYR A 91 5.56 -13.49 -15.39
C TYR A 91 4.87 -12.31 -16.08
N HIS A 92 5.02 -11.12 -15.50
CA HIS A 92 4.59 -9.85 -16.06
C HIS A 92 5.74 -8.85 -15.99
N SER A 93 5.89 -8.03 -17.02
CA SER A 93 6.88 -6.96 -17.05
C SER A 93 6.44 -5.72 -16.28
N GLU A 94 5.13 -5.47 -16.24
CA GLU A 94 4.54 -4.28 -15.62
C GLU A 94 3.68 -4.65 -14.41
N PHE A 95 3.72 -3.82 -13.38
CA PHE A 95 2.91 -4.04 -12.18
C PHE A 95 1.40 -3.97 -12.47
N THR A 96 0.98 -3.09 -13.37
CA THR A 96 -0.43 -2.98 -13.76
C THR A 96 -0.97 -4.26 -14.38
N GLU A 97 -0.20 -4.95 -15.22
CA GLU A 97 -0.58 -6.25 -15.79
C GLU A 97 -0.70 -7.33 -14.71
N ARG A 98 0.25 -7.34 -13.77
CA ARG A 98 0.21 -8.25 -12.62
C ARG A 98 -1.05 -8.06 -11.79
N ILE A 99 -1.42 -6.81 -11.51
CA ILE A 99 -2.64 -6.49 -10.77
C ILE A 99 -3.89 -6.90 -11.56
N LYS A 100 -3.95 -6.60 -12.87
CA LYS A 100 -5.04 -7.06 -13.76
C LYS A 100 -5.20 -8.57 -13.71
N TYR A 101 -4.10 -9.31 -13.80
CA TYR A 101 -4.12 -10.77 -13.70
C TYR A 101 -4.69 -11.24 -12.37
N LEU A 102 -4.25 -10.67 -11.25
CA LEU A 102 -4.77 -11.05 -9.92
C LEU A 102 -6.26 -10.78 -9.77
N PHE A 103 -6.79 -9.70 -10.37
CA PHE A 103 -8.25 -9.46 -10.38
C PHE A 103 -9.02 -10.43 -11.30
N GLY A 104 -8.35 -11.03 -12.29
CA GLY A 104 -8.90 -12.07 -13.16
C GLY A 104 -8.75 -13.50 -12.62
N ASP A 105 -7.91 -13.72 -11.60
CA ASP A 105 -7.70 -15.04 -10.99
C ASP A 105 -8.84 -15.37 -10.01
N PRO A 106 -9.68 -16.40 -10.28
CA PRO A 106 -10.79 -16.78 -9.41
C PRO A 106 -10.37 -17.10 -7.97
N THR A 107 -9.11 -17.49 -7.76
CA THR A 107 -8.58 -17.81 -6.43
C THR A 107 -8.31 -16.54 -5.62
N ALA A 108 -7.70 -15.53 -6.24
CA ALA A 108 -7.36 -14.27 -5.59
C ALA A 108 -8.60 -13.42 -5.31
N VAL A 109 -9.62 -13.48 -6.18
CA VAL A 109 -10.91 -12.81 -5.99
C VAL A 109 -12.01 -13.73 -5.45
N ALA A 110 -11.66 -14.83 -4.79
CA ALA A 110 -12.63 -15.75 -4.22
C ALA A 110 -13.63 -15.03 -3.30
N GLY A 111 -14.93 -15.27 -3.52
CA GLY A 111 -16.00 -14.59 -2.78
C GLY A 111 -16.43 -13.24 -3.34
N LEU A 112 -15.90 -12.82 -4.49
CA LEU A 112 -16.43 -11.69 -5.26
C LEU A 112 -17.80 -12.04 -5.82
N GLU A 113 -18.78 -11.22 -5.49
CA GLU A 113 -20.16 -11.33 -5.93
C GLU A 113 -20.55 -10.15 -6.85
N GLY A 114 -21.64 -10.31 -7.58
CA GLY A 114 -22.19 -9.25 -8.44
C GLY A 114 -22.31 -7.90 -7.72
N PRO A 115 -22.98 -7.82 -6.56
CA PRO A 115 -23.21 -6.58 -5.84
C PRO A 115 -21.97 -5.91 -5.23
N ASP A 116 -20.83 -6.60 -5.14
CA ASP A 116 -19.61 -6.01 -4.59
C ASP A 116 -19.12 -4.87 -5.50
N GLU A 117 -18.60 -3.82 -4.89
CA GLU A 117 -18.13 -2.63 -5.59
C GLU A 117 -16.92 -2.04 -4.90
N PHE A 118 -15.96 -1.54 -5.68
CA PHE A 118 -14.73 -1.00 -5.13
C PHE A 118 -14.04 -0.08 -6.13
N SER A 119 -13.18 0.80 -5.62
CA SER A 119 -12.36 1.72 -6.40
C SER A 119 -10.99 1.83 -5.73
N LEU A 120 -9.95 1.37 -6.41
CA LEU A 120 -8.58 1.34 -5.91
C LEU A 120 -7.70 2.15 -6.85
N GLU A 121 -6.93 3.06 -6.29
CA GLU A 121 -5.89 3.77 -7.03
C GLU A 121 -4.51 3.33 -6.56
N PHE A 122 -3.60 3.19 -7.52
CA PHE A 122 -2.21 2.77 -7.30
C PHE A 122 -1.25 3.84 -7.82
N MET A 123 -0.17 4.06 -7.08
CA MET A 123 1.05 4.71 -7.55
C MET A 123 2.21 3.72 -7.45
N ALA A 124 2.68 3.22 -8.58
CA ALA A 124 3.74 2.24 -8.69
C ALA A 124 4.58 2.54 -9.93
N GLU A 125 5.90 2.31 -9.89
CA GLU A 125 6.81 2.54 -11.02
C GLU A 125 6.81 4.00 -11.55
N GLY A 126 6.39 4.95 -10.70
CA GLY A 126 6.22 6.36 -11.06
C GLY A 126 4.92 6.69 -11.80
N GLU A 127 4.06 5.70 -12.04
CA GLU A 127 2.80 5.84 -12.75
C GLU A 127 1.60 5.70 -11.82
N ARG A 128 0.53 6.43 -12.13
CA ARG A 128 -0.77 6.26 -11.48
C ARG A 128 -1.68 5.42 -12.37
N PHE A 129 -2.38 4.45 -11.78
CA PHE A 129 -3.42 3.69 -12.43
C PHE A 129 -4.49 3.28 -11.42
N TYR A 130 -5.65 2.84 -11.89
CA TYR A 130 -6.73 2.41 -11.03
C TYR A 130 -7.39 1.11 -11.48
N VAL A 131 -8.00 0.43 -10.51
CA VAL A 131 -8.89 -0.70 -10.71
C VAL A 131 -10.20 -0.40 -9.98
N ALA A 132 -11.32 -0.47 -10.69
CA ALA A 132 -12.63 -0.25 -10.10
C ALA A 132 -13.63 -1.30 -10.58
N LYS A 133 -14.67 -1.52 -9.79
CA LYS A 133 -15.82 -2.33 -10.13
C LYS A 133 -17.07 -1.67 -9.56
N GLU A 134 -18.06 -1.43 -10.41
CA GLU A 134 -19.39 -0.99 -9.97
C GLU A 134 -20.25 -2.18 -9.56
N ALA A 135 -21.30 -1.94 -8.77
CA ALA A 135 -22.25 -2.98 -8.37
C ALA A 135 -22.87 -3.63 -9.62
N ASN A 136 -22.74 -4.95 -9.72
CA ASN A 136 -23.09 -5.79 -10.87
C ASN A 136 -22.40 -5.42 -12.20
N GLY A 137 -21.38 -4.57 -12.16
CA GLY A 137 -20.57 -4.19 -13.32
C GLY A 137 -19.32 -5.05 -13.49
N GLU A 138 -18.65 -4.85 -14.63
CA GLU A 138 -17.34 -5.44 -14.94
C GLU A 138 -16.20 -4.64 -14.29
N PHE A 139 -15.00 -5.24 -14.27
CA PHE A 139 -13.80 -4.53 -13.87
C PHE A 139 -13.44 -3.44 -14.88
N LYS A 140 -13.15 -2.25 -14.36
CA LYS A 140 -12.62 -1.10 -15.10
C LYS A 140 -11.17 -0.90 -14.70
N TYR A 141 -10.32 -0.74 -15.71
CA TYR A 141 -8.90 -0.43 -15.54
C TYR A 141 -8.60 0.87 -16.28
N GLY A 142 -7.88 1.78 -15.66
CA GLY A 142 -7.47 3.01 -16.31
C GLY A 142 -6.17 3.56 -15.78
N THR A 143 -5.59 4.49 -16.54
CA THR A 143 -4.39 5.23 -16.18
C THR A 143 -4.77 6.55 -15.50
N GLY A 144 -3.88 7.09 -14.69
CA GLY A 144 -4.11 8.33 -13.93
C GLY A 144 -4.86 8.09 -12.62
N SER A 145 -5.46 9.16 -12.10
CA SER A 145 -6.20 9.13 -10.83
C SER A 145 -7.59 8.55 -11.01
N ALA A 146 -8.09 7.86 -9.99
CA ALA A 146 -9.51 7.51 -9.92
C ALA A 146 -10.33 8.73 -9.42
N PRO A 147 -11.56 8.92 -9.91
CA PRO A 147 -12.37 10.10 -9.54
C PRO A 147 -12.97 10.04 -8.13
N ASP A 148 -13.16 8.85 -7.57
CA ASP A 148 -13.65 8.59 -6.20
C ASP A 148 -13.06 7.26 -5.72
N GLU A 149 -11.78 7.27 -5.37
CA GLU A 149 -11.10 6.08 -4.86
C GLU A 149 -11.49 5.78 -3.42
N ASP A 150 -11.66 4.50 -3.11
CA ASP A 150 -11.88 4.02 -1.74
C ASP A 150 -10.54 3.92 -1.01
N VAL A 151 -9.48 3.60 -1.77
CA VAL A 151 -8.13 3.36 -1.27
C VAL A 151 -7.11 3.88 -2.27
N TYR A 152 -6.12 4.59 -1.76
CA TYR A 152 -4.92 4.95 -2.49
C TYR A 152 -3.73 4.12 -1.98
N ILE A 153 -3.03 3.44 -2.88
CA ILE A 153 -1.93 2.53 -2.57
C ILE A 153 -0.68 3.02 -3.29
N ARG A 154 0.37 3.38 -2.53
CA ARG A 154 1.67 3.73 -3.08
C ARG A 154 2.68 2.64 -2.80
N ILE A 155 3.39 2.18 -3.83
CA ILE A 155 4.35 1.09 -3.74
C ILE A 155 5.70 1.58 -4.24
N ALA A 156 6.75 1.31 -3.47
CA ALA A 156 8.11 1.64 -3.85
C ALA A 156 8.59 0.76 -5.02
N ASN A 157 9.46 1.29 -5.88
CA ASN A 157 9.92 0.56 -7.07
C ASN A 157 10.63 -0.76 -6.72
N ASP A 158 11.41 -0.82 -5.64
CA ASP A 158 12.08 -2.05 -5.24
C ASP A 158 11.07 -3.12 -4.77
N THR A 159 10.03 -2.69 -4.03
CA THR A 159 8.92 -3.56 -3.66
C THR A 159 8.17 -4.06 -4.89
N VAL A 160 7.89 -3.20 -5.87
CA VAL A 160 7.28 -3.62 -7.15
C VAL A 160 8.11 -4.70 -7.83
N ALA A 161 9.43 -4.49 -7.93
CA ALA A 161 10.33 -5.45 -8.56
C ALA A 161 10.33 -6.81 -7.82
N GLU A 162 10.21 -6.84 -6.50
CA GLU A 162 10.03 -8.09 -5.74
C GLU A 162 8.65 -8.73 -5.98
N LEU A 163 7.58 -7.93 -5.98
CA LEU A 163 6.21 -8.40 -6.24
C LEU A 163 6.07 -9.03 -7.63
N LEU A 164 6.70 -8.46 -8.65
CA LEU A 164 6.72 -9.02 -10.02
C LEU A 164 7.44 -10.37 -10.09
N ARG A 165 8.48 -10.57 -9.28
CA ARG A 165 9.22 -11.84 -9.19
C ARG A 165 8.52 -12.91 -8.35
N ALA A 166 7.44 -12.57 -7.66
CA ALA A 166 6.77 -13.54 -6.80
C ALA A 166 6.14 -14.68 -7.62
N ALA A 167 6.55 -15.92 -7.37
CA ALA A 167 6.10 -17.08 -8.15
C ALA A 167 4.67 -17.54 -7.81
N THR A 168 4.11 -17.14 -6.65
CA THR A 168 2.78 -17.55 -6.19
C THR A 168 2.05 -16.39 -5.51
N PHE A 169 0.72 -16.47 -5.41
CA PHE A 169 -0.07 -15.46 -4.69
C PHE A 169 0.28 -15.39 -3.20
N ALA A 170 0.58 -16.53 -2.59
CA ALA A 170 1.05 -16.58 -1.20
C ALA A 170 2.37 -15.82 -1.03
N TYR A 171 3.33 -15.98 -1.95
CA TYR A 171 4.60 -15.26 -1.87
C TYR A 171 4.42 -13.76 -2.16
N PHE A 172 3.58 -13.41 -3.13
CA PHE A 172 3.19 -12.02 -3.40
C PHE A 172 2.60 -11.36 -2.15
N SER A 173 1.67 -12.04 -1.47
CA SER A 173 1.01 -11.56 -0.26
C SER A 173 1.99 -11.35 0.89
N ARG A 174 2.95 -12.27 1.06
CA ARG A 174 4.01 -12.14 2.08
C ARG A 174 4.89 -10.92 1.85
N ILE A 175 5.34 -10.69 0.61
CA ILE A 175 6.13 -9.49 0.26
C ILE A 175 5.31 -8.22 0.53
N TYR A 176 4.08 -8.18 0.03
CA TYR A 176 3.19 -7.02 0.18
C TYR A 176 2.97 -6.65 1.66
N ILE A 177 2.62 -7.64 2.50
CA ILE A 177 2.39 -7.42 3.93
C ILE A 177 3.67 -7.12 4.69
N ARG A 178 4.79 -7.74 4.35
CA ARG A 178 6.11 -7.43 4.94
C ARG A 178 6.42 -5.94 4.74
N ASP A 179 6.33 -5.46 3.51
CA ASP A 179 6.70 -4.08 3.15
C ASP A 179 5.64 -3.05 3.59
N TYR A 180 4.40 -3.48 3.82
CA TYR A 180 3.36 -2.66 4.47
C TYR A 180 3.61 -2.51 5.98
N ARG A 181 3.89 -3.62 6.69
CA ARG A 181 4.01 -3.62 8.16
C ARG A 181 5.39 -3.13 8.63
N LYS A 182 6.43 -3.35 7.85
CA LYS A 182 7.82 -3.01 8.17
C LYS A 182 8.46 -2.29 6.96
N PRO A 183 8.04 -1.05 6.68
CA PRO A 183 8.62 -0.28 5.59
C PRO A 183 10.10 0.03 5.88
N ASP A 184 10.91 0.01 4.84
CA ASP A 184 12.33 0.36 4.84
C ASP A 184 12.62 1.38 3.73
N ALA A 185 13.81 1.97 3.72
CA ALA A 185 14.26 2.89 2.69
C ALA A 185 14.19 2.20 1.31
N GLY A 186 13.33 2.72 0.42
CA GLY A 186 13.13 2.17 -0.92
C GLY A 186 12.22 0.94 -0.99
N LYS A 187 11.81 0.35 0.14
CA LYS A 187 10.90 -0.82 0.19
C LYS A 187 9.72 -0.55 1.09
N PHE A 188 8.59 -0.19 0.49
CA PHE A 188 7.38 0.06 1.25
C PHE A 188 6.12 -0.17 0.41
N VAL A 189 5.05 -0.45 1.13
CA VAL A 189 3.67 -0.29 0.66
C VAL A 189 2.99 0.69 1.60
N LYS A 190 2.51 1.82 1.09
CA LYS A 190 1.72 2.79 1.84
C LYS A 190 0.26 2.67 1.41
N ILE A 191 -0.64 2.47 2.37
CA ILE A 191 -2.08 2.32 2.13
C ILE A 191 -2.79 3.49 2.82
N GLU A 192 -3.54 4.25 2.04
CA GLU A 192 -4.38 5.36 2.51
C GLU A 192 -5.85 5.01 2.23
N LEU A 193 -6.62 4.71 3.28
CA LEU A 193 -8.06 4.52 3.17
C LEU A 193 -8.74 5.90 3.03
N ARG A 194 -9.46 6.11 1.92
CA ARG A 194 -10.25 7.33 1.68
C ARG A 194 -11.68 7.20 2.22
N LYS A 195 -12.19 5.96 2.28
CA LYS A 195 -13.48 5.63 2.88
C LYS A 195 -13.28 4.83 4.17
N ASP A 196 -14.30 4.83 5.03
CA ASP A 196 -14.23 4.13 6.30
C ASP A 196 -14.23 2.60 6.10
N ILE A 197 -13.51 1.90 6.97
CA ILE A 197 -13.35 0.44 6.88
C ILE A 197 -14.70 -0.30 7.00
N THR A 198 -15.68 0.27 7.71
CA THR A 198 -16.99 -0.37 7.92
C THR A 198 -17.80 -0.38 6.62
N SER A 199 -17.84 0.76 5.93
CA SER A 199 -18.45 0.92 4.61
C SER A 199 -17.77 0.01 3.58
N MET A 200 -16.44 0.01 3.54
CA MET A 200 -15.68 -0.85 2.63
C MET A 200 -15.98 -2.35 2.86
N ASN A 201 -16.06 -2.78 4.11
CA ASN A 201 -16.37 -4.18 4.42
C ASN A 201 -17.77 -4.60 3.92
N ARG A 202 -18.76 -3.70 3.97
CA ARG A 202 -20.09 -3.94 3.39
C ARG A 202 -20.07 -4.07 1.88
N ARG A 203 -19.08 -3.47 1.22
CA ARG A 203 -18.87 -3.50 -0.24
C ARG A 203 -17.99 -4.66 -0.72
N GLY A 204 -17.60 -5.56 0.20
CA GLY A 204 -16.93 -6.83 -0.13
C GLY A 204 -15.46 -6.93 0.30
N TYR A 205 -14.83 -5.83 0.74
CA TYR A 205 -13.38 -5.79 1.02
C TYR A 205 -12.88 -6.83 2.04
N ALA A 206 -13.67 -7.15 3.06
CA ALA A 206 -13.28 -8.13 4.09
C ALA A 206 -13.39 -9.59 3.62
N ARG A 207 -14.23 -9.86 2.61
CA ARG A 207 -14.49 -11.21 2.11
C ARG A 207 -13.50 -11.63 1.03
N ILE A 208 -13.14 -10.70 0.16
CA ILE A 208 -12.33 -10.97 -1.03
C ILE A 208 -10.84 -10.97 -0.65
N PRO A 209 -10.09 -12.09 -0.81
CA PRO A 209 -8.70 -12.20 -0.35
C PRO A 209 -7.77 -11.12 -0.89
N LEU A 210 -7.85 -10.85 -2.19
CA LEU A 210 -7.04 -9.81 -2.83
C LEU A 210 -7.37 -8.42 -2.27
N LEU A 211 -8.65 -8.05 -2.13
CA LEU A 211 -9.02 -6.75 -1.58
C LEU A 211 -8.55 -6.61 -0.13
N LYS A 212 -8.76 -7.66 0.68
CA LYS A 212 -8.31 -7.72 2.07
C LYS A 212 -6.81 -7.54 2.20
N LEU A 213 -6.03 -8.14 1.30
CA LEU A 213 -4.58 -7.94 1.19
C LEU A 213 -4.26 -6.48 0.87
N LEU A 214 -4.88 -5.93 -0.16
CA LEU A 214 -4.58 -4.59 -0.68
C LEU A 214 -4.88 -3.47 0.32
N ILE A 215 -5.79 -3.70 1.27
CA ILE A 215 -6.09 -2.78 2.37
C ILE A 215 -5.31 -3.08 3.67
N GLY A 216 -4.34 -4.01 3.62
CA GLY A 216 -3.48 -4.34 4.76
C GLY A 216 -4.17 -5.17 5.84
N GLN A 217 -5.33 -5.76 5.56
CA GLN A 217 -6.13 -6.55 6.51
C GLN A 217 -5.92 -8.07 6.35
N ALA A 218 -5.04 -8.50 5.44
CA ALA A 218 -4.61 -9.89 5.38
C ALA A 218 -3.80 -10.24 6.64
N ARG A 219 -4.11 -11.40 7.24
CA ARG A 219 -3.50 -11.85 8.49
C ARG A 219 -2.23 -12.63 8.19
#